data_AF-A0A6C0KUR1-F1
#
_entry.id   AF-A0A6C0KUR1-F1
#
_cell.length_a   1.000
_cell.length_b   1.000
_cell.length_c   1.000
_cell.angle_alpha   90.00
_cell.angle_beta   90.00
_cell.angle_gamma   90.00
#
_symmetry.space_group_name_H-M   'P 1'
#
loop_
_entity.id
_entity.type
_entity.pdbx_description
1 polymer ?
#
loop_
_entity_poly.entity_id
_entity_poly.type
_entity_poly.pdbx_seq_one_letter_code
_entity_poly.pdbx_strand_id
1 'polypeptide(L)'
;MTSFHGRILELRNNPDTERAGLKWLKEEDDELLEQVNNKIPIDDIAKIHKRTSISIKMRIMQHTINLINTDDNISIENACNIMNIDIDEFKKFKETKDAKNNTEKDIKKDPKNNTEKVIKKDDDKYMNLLMEIRDLLIIISKK
;
A
#
# COMPACT_ATOMS: atom_id res chain seq x y z
N MET A 1 24.45 0.21 12.50
CA MET A 1 23.02 0.46 12.19
C MET A 1 22.53 -0.66 11.28
N THR A 2 21.49 -1.38 11.67
CA THR A 2 20.84 -2.36 10.77
C THR A 2 20.14 -1.61 9.65
N SER A 3 20.36 -2.02 8.39
CA SER A 3 19.67 -1.44 7.25
C SER A 3 18.16 -1.64 7.35
N PHE A 4 17.36 -0.83 6.64
CA PHE A 4 15.90 -1.01 6.59
C PHE A 4 15.52 -2.44 6.18
N HIS A 5 16.23 -3.00 5.21
CA HIS A 5 16.05 -4.38 4.76
C HIS A 5 16.36 -5.39 5.88
N GLY A 6 17.44 -5.18 6.64
CA GLY A 6 17.78 -6.03 7.78
C GLY A 6 16.70 -6.01 8.86
N ARG A 7 16.12 -4.85 9.17
CA ARG A 7 15.02 -4.74 10.15
C ARG A 7 13.76 -5.47 9.69
N ILE A 8 13.44 -5.42 8.38
CA ILE A 8 12.30 -6.18 7.84
C ILE A 8 12.56 -7.68 7.92
N LEU A 9 13.78 -8.15 7.62
CA LEU A 9 14.14 -9.56 7.76
C LEU A 9 14.02 -10.03 9.22
N GLU A 10 14.49 -9.24 10.17
CA GLU A 10 14.33 -9.53 11.60
C GLU A 10 12.85 -9.70 11.99
N LEU A 11 11.97 -8.80 11.51
CA LEU A 11 10.52 -8.94 11.74
C LEU A 11 9.95 -10.20 11.09
N ARG A 12 10.44 -10.59 9.90
CA ARG A 12 9.94 -11.79 9.23
C ARG A 12 10.35 -13.10 9.90
N ASN A 13 11.42 -13.09 10.69
CA ASN A 13 11.85 -14.24 11.47
C ASN A 13 11.00 -14.46 12.72
N ASN A 14 10.15 -13.51 13.10
CA ASN A 14 9.17 -13.67 14.17
C ASN A 14 7.84 -14.22 13.59
N PRO A 15 7.32 -15.36 14.11
CA PRO A 15 6.03 -15.91 13.69
C PRO A 15 4.87 -14.92 13.71
N ASP A 16 4.87 -13.99 14.67
CA ASP A 16 3.81 -12.99 14.83
C ASP A 16 3.90 -11.86 13.79
N THR A 17 5.02 -11.70 13.11
CA THR A 17 5.25 -10.62 12.14
C THR A 17 5.84 -11.09 10.81
N GLU A 18 5.65 -12.38 10.47
CA GLU A 18 6.24 -13.02 9.28
C GLU A 18 5.84 -12.31 7.97
N ARG A 19 4.70 -11.60 7.95
CA ARG A 19 4.20 -10.85 6.78
C ARG A 19 4.65 -9.39 6.76
N ALA A 20 5.57 -8.97 7.63
CA ALA A 20 6.08 -7.60 7.68
C ALA A 20 6.66 -7.16 6.32
N GLY A 21 6.21 -5.98 5.86
CA GLY A 21 6.64 -5.38 4.59
C GLY A 21 6.19 -6.10 3.33
N LEU A 22 5.37 -7.17 3.42
CA LEU A 22 4.71 -7.75 2.25
C LEU A 22 3.57 -6.85 1.77
N LYS A 23 3.26 -6.92 0.47
CA LYS A 23 2.10 -6.22 -0.10
C LYS A 23 0.81 -6.74 0.56
N TRP A 24 -0.18 -5.87 0.72
CA TRP A 24 -1.52 -6.24 1.16
C TRP A 24 -2.31 -6.77 -0.04
N LEU A 25 -2.92 -7.94 0.13
CA LEU A 25 -3.90 -8.48 -0.80
C LEU A 25 -5.29 -7.89 -0.51
N LYS A 26 -6.19 -7.98 -1.48
CA LYS A 26 -7.54 -7.44 -1.33
C LYS A 26 -8.31 -8.22 -0.27
N GLU A 27 -8.16 -9.54 -0.28
CA GLU A 27 -8.78 -10.46 0.66
C GLU A 27 -8.32 -10.16 2.11
N GLU A 28 -7.03 -9.82 2.29
CA GLU A 28 -6.50 -9.38 3.60
C GLU A 28 -7.11 -8.05 4.04
N ASP A 29 -7.41 -7.13 3.12
CA ASP A 29 -8.09 -5.87 3.46
C ASP A 29 -9.55 -6.14 3.86
N ASP A 30 -10.25 -7.00 3.13
CA ASP A 30 -11.64 -7.36 3.42
C ASP A 30 -11.75 -8.00 4.83
N GLU A 31 -10.85 -8.95 5.15
CA GLU A 31 -10.74 -9.55 6.48
C GLU A 31 -10.40 -8.53 7.56
N LEU A 32 -9.46 -7.62 7.30
CA LEU A 32 -9.09 -6.56 8.25
C LEU A 32 -10.29 -5.68 8.59
N LEU A 33 -11.05 -5.25 7.58
CA LEU A 33 -12.22 -4.38 7.77
C LEU A 33 -13.33 -5.10 8.54
N GLU A 34 -13.54 -6.39 8.27
CA GLU A 34 -14.48 -7.21 9.04
C GLU A 34 -14.08 -7.30 10.52
N GLN A 35 -12.79 -7.55 10.81
CA GLN A 35 -12.28 -7.63 12.18
C GLN A 35 -12.40 -6.30 12.93
N VAL A 36 -12.17 -5.18 12.24
CA VAL A 36 -12.39 -3.83 12.79
C VAL A 36 -13.85 -3.62 13.13
N ASN A 37 -14.77 -3.99 12.23
CA ASN A 37 -16.21 -3.90 12.46
C ASN A 37 -16.66 -4.79 13.65
N ASN A 38 -16.03 -5.94 13.82
CA ASN A 38 -16.23 -6.85 14.96
C ASN A 38 -15.53 -6.37 16.25
N LYS A 39 -14.93 -5.18 16.25
CA LYS A 39 -14.24 -4.55 17.40
C LYS A 39 -13.13 -5.41 17.99
N ILE A 40 -12.44 -6.20 17.16
CA ILE A 40 -11.29 -6.99 17.60
C ILE A 40 -10.15 -6.02 17.95
N PRO A 41 -9.43 -6.25 19.07
CA PRO A 41 -8.28 -5.41 19.44
C PRO A 41 -7.20 -5.42 18.36
N ILE A 42 -6.59 -4.26 18.11
CA ILE A 42 -5.56 -4.08 17.07
C ILE A 42 -4.39 -5.06 17.23
N ASP A 43 -4.00 -5.36 18.47
CA ASP A 43 -2.90 -6.29 18.73
C ASP A 43 -3.25 -7.75 18.40
N ASP A 44 -4.53 -8.11 18.44
CA ASP A 44 -4.99 -9.44 18.04
C ASP A 44 -5.17 -9.52 16.52
N ILE A 45 -5.69 -8.46 15.88
CA ILE A 45 -5.68 -8.29 14.42
C ILE A 45 -4.25 -8.41 13.88
N ALA A 46 -3.28 -7.78 14.57
CA ALA A 46 -1.87 -7.84 14.20
C ALA A 46 -1.33 -9.27 14.15
N LYS A 47 -1.65 -10.09 15.16
CA LYS A 47 -1.28 -11.51 15.19
C LYS A 47 -1.96 -12.32 14.08
N ILE A 48 -3.26 -12.08 13.85
CA ILE A 48 -4.03 -12.79 12.79
C ILE A 48 -3.40 -12.53 11.42
N HIS A 49 -3.12 -11.27 11.10
CA HIS A 49 -2.50 -10.88 9.83
C HIS A 49 -0.98 -11.06 9.83
N LYS A 50 -0.39 -11.54 10.93
CA LYS A 50 1.06 -11.68 11.14
C LYS A 50 1.86 -10.44 10.72
N ARG A 51 1.38 -9.27 11.16
CA ARG A 51 1.95 -7.95 10.88
C ARG A 51 2.06 -7.18 12.19
N THR A 52 2.80 -6.08 12.19
CA THR A 52 2.94 -5.25 13.40
C THR A 52 1.65 -4.47 13.66
N SER A 53 1.32 -4.19 14.93
CA SER A 53 0.17 -3.35 15.30
C SER A 53 0.21 -1.98 14.63
N ILE A 54 1.42 -1.43 14.45
CA ILE A 54 1.65 -0.18 13.70
C ILE A 54 1.22 -0.34 12.24
N SER A 55 1.58 -1.45 11.58
CA SER A 55 1.15 -1.72 10.20
C SER A 55 -0.37 -1.83 10.10
N ILE A 56 -1.03 -2.44 11.09
CA ILE A 56 -2.49 -2.53 11.13
C ILE A 56 -3.11 -1.14 11.25
N LYS A 57 -2.69 -0.35 12.25
CA LYS A 57 -3.15 1.04 12.43
C LYS A 57 -3.02 1.86 11.15
N MET A 58 -1.84 1.84 10.55
CA MET A 58 -1.57 2.57 9.31
C MET A 58 -2.49 2.15 8.16
N ARG A 59 -2.83 0.86 8.08
CA ARG A 59 -3.73 0.33 7.06
C ARG A 59 -5.17 0.80 7.28
N ILE A 60 -5.65 0.77 8.51
CA ILE A 60 -6.99 1.26 8.89
C ILE A 60 -7.11 2.77 8.62
N MET A 61 -6.11 3.56 8.99
CA MET A 61 -6.06 5.00 8.70
C MET A 61 -6.13 5.29 7.19
N GLN A 62 -5.43 4.49 6.39
CA GLN A 62 -5.48 4.62 4.93
C GLN A 62 -6.87 4.31 4.36
N HIS A 63 -7.53 3.26 4.85
CA HIS A 63 -8.91 2.94 4.46
C HIS A 63 -9.90 4.04 4.86
N THR A 64 -9.72 4.63 6.04
CA THR A 64 -10.54 5.75 6.53
C THR A 64 -10.42 6.97 5.60
N ILE A 65 -9.20 7.30 5.16
CA ILE A 65 -8.99 8.37 4.16
C ILE A 65 -9.68 8.02 2.84
N ASN A 66 -9.54 6.77 2.38
CA ASN A 66 -10.16 6.36 1.13
C ASN A 66 -11.69 6.43 1.21
N LEU A 67 -12.28 6.09 2.35
CA LEU A 67 -13.72 6.17 2.58
C LEU A 67 -14.21 7.62 2.44
N ILE A 68 -13.55 8.56 3.13
CA ILE A 68 -13.87 10.00 3.07
C ILE A 68 -13.70 10.57 1.65
N ASN A 69 -12.69 10.10 0.91
CA ASN A 69 -12.43 10.58 -0.45
C ASN A 69 -13.35 9.97 -1.52
N THR A 70 -14.03 8.85 -1.20
CA THR A 70 -14.89 8.13 -2.15
C THR A 70 -16.36 8.54 -2.01
N ASP A 71 -16.79 8.85 -0.79
CA ASP A 71 -18.16 9.29 -0.50
C ASP A 71 -18.15 10.69 0.13
N ASP A 72 -18.56 11.69 -0.67
CA ASP A 72 -18.63 13.09 -0.26
C ASP A 72 -19.62 13.34 0.90
N ASN A 73 -20.50 12.38 1.22
CA ASN A 73 -21.46 12.49 2.31
C ASN A 73 -20.92 11.98 3.65
N ILE A 74 -19.76 11.31 3.67
CA ILE A 74 -19.19 10.77 4.89
C ILE A 74 -18.33 11.83 5.58
N SER A 75 -18.78 12.29 6.75
CA SER A 75 -17.97 13.16 7.60
C SER A 75 -16.79 12.39 8.21
N ILE A 76 -15.75 13.14 8.60
CA ILE A 76 -14.56 12.57 9.25
C ILE A 76 -14.96 11.81 10.53
N GLU A 77 -15.89 12.37 11.30
CA GLU A 77 -16.40 11.77 12.54
C GLU A 77 -17.08 10.42 12.25
N ASN A 78 -17.93 10.37 11.22
CA ASN A 78 -18.60 9.14 10.82
C ASN A 78 -17.60 8.09 10.35
N ALA A 79 -16.61 8.46 9.54
CA ALA A 79 -15.56 7.54 9.10
C ALA A 79 -14.74 6.98 10.27
N CYS A 80 -14.34 7.83 11.22
CA CYS A 80 -13.61 7.40 12.41
C CYS A 80 -14.44 6.47 13.31
N ASN A 81 -15.74 6.76 13.45
CA ASN A 81 -16.66 5.91 14.21
C ASN A 81 -16.82 4.52 13.56
N ILE A 82 -16.98 4.46 12.23
CA ILE A 82 -17.07 3.19 11.48
C ILE A 82 -15.79 2.37 11.67
N MET A 83 -14.63 3.03 11.61
CA MET A 83 -13.32 2.37 11.65
C MET A 83 -12.78 2.19 13.08
N ASN A 84 -13.55 2.58 14.10
CA ASN A 84 -13.20 2.53 15.52
C ASN A 84 -11.83 3.18 15.82
N ILE A 85 -11.60 4.38 15.29
CA ILE A 85 -10.36 5.15 15.47
C ILE A 85 -10.66 6.42 16.26
N ASP A 86 -9.70 6.82 17.09
CA ASP A 86 -9.72 8.13 17.73
C ASP A 86 -9.62 9.28 16.67
N ILE A 87 -10.53 10.24 16.78
CA ILE A 87 -10.64 11.35 15.82
C ILE A 87 -9.39 12.24 15.86
N ASP A 88 -8.80 12.45 17.04
CA ASP A 88 -7.62 13.30 17.20
C ASP A 88 -6.36 12.62 16.64
N GLU A 89 -6.23 11.31 16.84
CA GLU A 89 -5.19 10.49 16.20
C GLU A 89 -5.31 10.54 14.66
N PHE A 90 -6.53 10.39 14.14
CA PHE A 90 -6.78 10.46 12.70
C PHE A 90 -6.46 11.85 12.11
N LYS A 91 -6.87 12.94 12.77
CA LYS A 91 -6.58 14.31 12.31
C LYS A 91 -5.08 14.57 12.21
N LYS A 92 -4.31 14.21 13.26
CA LYS A 92 -2.83 14.33 13.25
C LYS A 92 -2.21 13.53 12.10
N PHE A 93 -2.71 12.32 11.86
CA PHE A 93 -2.25 11.48 10.77
C PHE A 93 -2.52 12.13 9.40
N LYS A 94 -3.74 12.64 9.19
CA LYS A 94 -4.16 13.30 7.96
C LYS A 94 -3.33 14.57 7.70
N GLU A 95 -3.14 15.42 8.70
CA GLU A 95 -2.30 16.62 8.62
C GLU A 95 -0.85 16.28 8.20
N THR A 96 -0.26 15.26 8.82
CA THR A 96 1.09 14.81 8.49
C THR A 96 1.20 14.33 7.04
N LYS A 97 0.15 13.65 6.55
CA LYS A 97 0.10 13.14 5.18
C LYS A 97 -0.09 14.27 4.16
N ASP A 98 -0.97 15.23 4.46
CA ASP A 98 -1.23 16.39 3.62
C ASP A 98 0.00 17.31 3.54
N ALA A 99 0.72 17.50 4.65
CA ALA A 99 1.98 18.25 4.67
C ALA A 99 3.05 17.62 3.75
N LYS A 100 3.22 16.29 3.80
CA LYS A 100 4.15 15.57 2.93
C LYS A 100 3.79 15.73 1.45
N ASN A 101 2.50 15.58 1.12
CA ASN A 101 2.01 15.74 -0.24
C ASN A 101 2.26 17.17 -0.77
N ASN A 102 2.17 18.19 0.08
CA ASN A 102 2.44 19.58 -0.32
C ASN A 102 3.95 19.80 -0.56
N THR A 103 4.83 19.32 0.32
CA THR A 103 6.28 19.39 0.09
C THR A 103 6.74 18.64 -1.17
N GLU A 104 6.14 17.49 -1.48
CA GLU A 104 6.44 16.75 -2.72
C GLU A 104 5.96 17.47 -3.99
N LYS A 105 4.85 18.23 -3.90
CA LYS A 105 4.37 19.08 -5.01
C LYS A 105 5.27 20.29 -5.23
N ASP A 106 5.87 20.84 -4.19
CA ASP A 106 6.78 21.99 -4.30
C ASP A 106 8.18 21.58 -4.82
N ILE A 107 8.66 20.37 -4.52
CA ILE A 107 9.88 19.81 -5.13
C ILE A 107 9.70 19.54 -6.64
N LYS A 108 8.48 19.19 -7.08
CA LYS A 108 8.16 18.93 -8.49
C LYS A 108 7.92 20.19 -9.34
N LYS A 109 8.00 21.40 -8.75
CA LYS A 109 7.86 22.68 -9.48
C LYS A 109 9.18 23.24 -10.00
N ASP A 110 10.32 22.59 -9.78
CA ASP A 110 11.57 22.94 -10.47
C ASP A 110 11.56 22.37 -11.90
N PRO A 111 11.55 23.20 -12.96
CA PRO A 111 11.44 22.75 -14.35
C PRO A 111 12.76 22.19 -14.92
N LYS A 112 13.67 21.72 -14.07
CA LYS A 112 14.94 21.09 -14.48
C LYS A 112 15.11 19.73 -13.80
N ASN A 113 14.28 18.77 -14.20
CA ASN A 113 14.67 17.37 -14.31
C ASN A 113 13.65 16.66 -15.18
N ASN A 114 13.77 16.90 -16.49
CA ASN A 114 13.29 15.98 -17.50
C ASN A 114 14.07 14.66 -17.31
N THR A 115 13.61 13.82 -16.40
CA THR A 115 14.07 12.43 -16.34
C THR A 115 13.32 11.71 -17.45
N GLU A 116 13.92 11.76 -18.64
CA GLU A 116 13.74 10.71 -19.62
C GLU A 116 13.83 9.39 -18.86
N LYS A 117 12.74 8.61 -18.87
CA LYS A 117 12.75 7.24 -18.37
C LYS A 117 13.86 6.54 -19.14
N VAL A 118 14.97 6.24 -18.48
CA VAL A 118 15.97 5.31 -18.98
C VAL A 118 15.25 3.97 -19.12
N ILE A 119 14.78 3.69 -20.33
CA ILE A 119 14.27 2.38 -20.73
C ILE A 119 15.43 1.41 -20.48
N LYS A 120 15.23 0.48 -19.55
CA LYS A 120 16.27 -0.50 -19.23
C LYS A 120 16.43 -1.39 -20.46
N LYS A 121 17.66 -1.60 -20.94
CA LYS A 121 17.97 -2.48 -22.10
C LYS A 121 17.33 -3.87 -22.04
N ASP A 122 16.97 -4.33 -20.84
CA ASP A 122 16.29 -5.61 -20.64
C ASP A 122 14.85 -5.60 -21.16
N ASP A 123 14.16 -4.46 -21.13
CA ASP A 123 12.77 -4.33 -21.60
C ASP A 123 12.67 -4.58 -23.12
N ASP A 124 13.67 -4.16 -23.90
CA ASP A 124 13.76 -4.43 -25.33
C ASP A 124 13.93 -5.93 -25.63
N LYS A 125 14.68 -6.65 -24.78
CA LYS A 125 14.90 -8.10 -24.94
C LYS A 125 13.59 -8.87 -24.73
N TYR A 126 12.81 -8.52 -23.71
CA TYR A 126 11.53 -9.16 -23.45
C TYR A 126 10.50 -8.82 -24.54
N MET A 127 10.49 -7.58 -25.04
CA MET A 127 9.59 -7.18 -26.14
C MET A 127 9.93 -7.90 -27.46
N ASN A 128 11.20 -8.07 -27.78
CA ASN A 128 11.61 -8.83 -28.96
C ASN A 128 11.23 -10.31 -28.87
N LEU A 129 11.40 -10.93 -27.69
CA LEU A 129 10.99 -12.32 -27.47
C LEU A 129 9.47 -12.48 -27.60
N LEU A 130 8.69 -11.53 -27.09
CA LEU A 130 7.23 -11.54 -27.22
C LEU A 130 6.77 -11.40 -28.67
N MET A 131 7.48 -10.59 -29.48
CA MET A 131 7.23 -10.46 -30.91
C MET A 131 7.52 -11.77 -31.67
N GLU A 132 8.65 -12.42 -31.39
CA GLU A 132 9.00 -13.71 -32.00
C GLU A 132 7.98 -14.80 -31.66
N ILE A 133 7.55 -14.89 -30.39
CA ILE A 133 6.54 -15.85 -29.96
C ILE A 133 5.21 -15.58 -30.68
N ARG A 134 4.80 -14.31 -30.82
CA ARG A 134 3.59 -13.94 -31.55
C ARG A 134 3.63 -14.39 -33.01
N ASP A 135 4.74 -14.14 -33.70
CA ASP A 135 4.88 -14.48 -35.11
C ASP A 135 4.88 -16.00 -35.34
N LEU A 136 5.53 -16.77 -34.46
CA LEU A 136 5.48 -18.23 -34.48
C LEU A 136 4.04 -18.76 -34.27
N LEU A 137 3.29 -18.17 -33.33
CA LEU A 137 1.89 -18.54 -33.10
C LEU A 137 0.99 -18.22 -34.30
N ILE A 138 1.23 -17.10 -34.99
CA ILE A 138 0.50 -16.75 -36.22
C ILE A 138 0.77 -17.78 -37.33
N ILE A 139 2.01 -18.25 -37.46
CA ILE A 139 2.37 -19.26 -38.47
C ILE A 139 1.71 -20.60 -38.15
N ILE A 140 1.71 -21.01 -36.88
CA ILE A 140 1.07 -22.26 -36.43
C ILE A 140 -0.45 -22.20 -36.61
N SER A 141 -1.08 -21.05 -36.31
CA SER A 141 -2.52 -20.85 -36.43
C SER A 141 -3.04 -20.82 -37.87
N LYS A 142 -2.16 -20.73 -38.87
CA LYS A 142 -2.51 -20.70 -40.30
C LYS A 142 -2.33 -22.05 -41.00
N LYS A 143 -1.91 -23.09 -40.29
CA LYS A 143 -1.92 -24.48 -40.73
C LYS A 143 -3.19 -25.18 -40.22
#